data_AF-A0A4S2H1V1-F1
#
_entry.id   AF-A0A4S2H1V1-F1
#
_cell.length_a   1.000
_cell.length_b   1.000
_cell.length_c   1.000
_cell.angle_alpha   90.00
_cell.angle_beta   90.00
_cell.angle_gamma   90.00
#
_symmetry.space_group_name_H-M   'P 1'
#
loop_
_entity.id
_entity.type
_entity.pdbx_description
1 polymer ?
#
loop_
_entity_poly.entity_id
_entity_poly.type
_entity_poly.pdbx_seq_one_letter_code
_entity_poly.pdbx_strand_id
1 'polypeptide(L)'
;MKSKNIKVVYTNRYSQGAVPKIQMEGKWLEQLGFTIGTPLILEYEKNSIRIRPLTDAELKMQEQQALKAELKHRKAELKKLEDTLSMVAESLSEYSSSSHR
;
A
#
# COMPACT_ATOMS: atom_id res chain seq x y z
N MET A 1 -32.06 -1.39 -13.22
CA MET A 1 -30.66 -1.89 -13.17
C MET A 1 -30.10 -1.83 -14.58
N LYS A 2 -28.90 -1.25 -14.82
CA LYS A 2 -28.28 -1.21 -16.17
C LYS A 2 -27.22 -2.31 -16.23
N SER A 3 -27.23 -3.14 -17.28
CA SER A 3 -26.28 -4.24 -17.48
C SER A 3 -25.61 -4.12 -18.84
N LYS A 4 -24.32 -4.45 -18.93
CA LYS A 4 -23.58 -4.53 -20.20
C LYS A 4 -22.78 -5.83 -20.22
N ASN A 5 -22.95 -6.61 -21.27
CA ASN A 5 -22.19 -7.84 -21.45
C ASN A 5 -20.83 -7.48 -22.04
N ILE A 6 -19.76 -7.91 -21.37
CA ILE A 6 -18.38 -7.75 -21.84
C ILE A 6 -17.74 -9.13 -21.90
N LYS A 7 -16.80 -9.31 -22.83
CA LYS A 7 -16.02 -10.54 -22.95
C LYS A 7 -14.61 -10.28 -22.46
N VAL A 8 -14.07 -11.25 -21.71
CA VAL A 8 -12.64 -11.31 -21.43
C VAL A 8 -11.92 -11.60 -22.73
N VAL A 9 -10.87 -10.83 -23.03
CA VAL A 9 -10.05 -11.03 -24.22
C VAL A 9 -8.64 -11.42 -23.81
N TYR A 10 -7.99 -12.26 -24.61
CA TYR A 10 -6.56 -12.51 -24.49
C TYR A 10 -5.81 -11.40 -25.22
N THR A 11 -4.88 -10.74 -24.55
CA THR A 11 -3.96 -9.81 -25.22
C THR A 11 -2.60 -10.45 -25.36
N ASN A 12 -2.20 -10.75 -26.60
CA ASN A 12 -0.84 -11.19 -26.92
C ASN A 12 0.00 -9.95 -27.26
N ARG A 13 0.60 -9.31 -26.25
CA ARG A 13 1.71 -8.36 -26.46
C ARG A 13 2.85 -8.73 -25.53
N TYR A 14 3.86 -9.38 -26.13
CA TYR A 14 5.21 -9.67 -25.62
C TYR A 14 5.38 -10.82 -24.61
N SER A 15 6.10 -11.84 -25.09
CA SER A 15 7.06 -12.80 -24.46
C SER A 15 6.89 -13.35 -23.03
N GLN A 16 5.87 -12.99 -22.26
CA GLN A 16 5.69 -13.41 -20.87
C GLN A 16 4.24 -13.87 -20.62
N GLY A 17 3.80 -14.88 -21.36
CA GLY A 17 2.53 -15.58 -21.12
C GLY A 17 1.26 -14.80 -21.49
N ALA A 18 0.25 -15.52 -21.97
CA ALA A 18 -1.06 -14.93 -22.27
C ALA A 18 -1.85 -14.75 -20.97
N VAL A 19 -1.89 -13.52 -20.43
CA VAL A 19 -2.69 -13.19 -19.24
C VAL A 19 -4.09 -12.72 -19.68
N PRO A 20 -5.18 -13.17 -19.02
CA PRO A 20 -6.52 -12.69 -19.32
C PRO A 20 -6.66 -11.18 -19.01
N LYS A 21 -7.30 -10.44 -19.92
CA LYS A 21 -7.55 -8.99 -19.77
C LYS A 21 -9.05 -8.67 -19.82
N ILE A 22 -9.50 -7.86 -18.86
CA ILE A 22 -10.81 -7.21 -18.88
C ILE A 22 -10.58 -5.72 -19.20
N GLN A 23 -11.26 -5.21 -20.21
CA GLN A 23 -11.20 -3.81 -20.61
C GLN A 23 -12.62 -3.25 -20.74
N MET A 24 -12.84 -2.10 -20.11
CA MET A 24 -14.12 -1.39 -20.10
C MET A 24 -13.82 0.07 -20.41
N GLU A 25 -14.49 0.61 -21.43
CA GLU A 25 -14.28 1.98 -21.88
C GLU A 25 -15.63 2.69 -22.10
N GLY A 26 -15.60 4.01 -21.95
CA GLY A 26 -16.69 4.91 -22.32
C GLY A 26 -17.09 5.91 -21.23
N LYS A 27 -17.72 7.01 -21.65
CA LYS A 27 -18.17 8.12 -20.79
C LYS A 27 -19.11 7.71 -19.65
N TRP A 28 -19.77 6.55 -19.80
CA TRP A 28 -20.66 5.99 -18.77
C TRP A 28 -19.91 5.57 -17.49
N LEU A 29 -18.60 5.32 -17.56
CA LEU A 29 -17.78 5.00 -16.39
C LEU A 29 -17.65 6.20 -15.45
N GLU A 30 -17.39 7.40 -15.99
CA GLU A 30 -17.33 8.63 -15.21
C GLU A 30 -18.66 8.92 -14.50
N GLN A 31 -19.79 8.71 -15.19
CA GLN A 31 -21.13 8.86 -14.62
C GLN A 31 -21.42 7.89 -13.47
N LEU A 32 -20.69 6.77 -13.38
CA LEU A 32 -20.77 5.80 -12.30
C LEU A 32 -19.73 6.04 -11.19
N GLY A 33 -18.99 7.15 -11.24
CA GLY A 33 -17.98 7.50 -10.25
C GLY A 33 -16.58 6.92 -10.51
N PHE A 34 -16.33 6.34 -11.69
CA PHE A 34 -15.01 5.87 -12.09
C PHE A 34 -14.24 6.98 -12.84
N THR A 35 -13.97 8.08 -12.14
CA THR A 35 -13.15 9.18 -12.66
C THR A 35 -11.66 8.91 -12.48
N ILE A 36 -10.84 9.55 -13.31
CA ILE A 36 -9.38 9.43 -13.23
C ILE A 36 -8.89 9.92 -11.86
N GLY A 37 -8.06 9.11 -11.20
CA GLY A 37 -7.51 9.41 -9.88
C GLY A 37 -8.37 8.93 -8.70
N THR A 38 -9.60 8.45 -8.94
CA THR A 38 -10.44 7.93 -7.86
C THR A 38 -9.89 6.61 -7.30
N PRO A 39 -9.74 6.48 -5.97
CA PRO A 39 -9.32 5.22 -5.36
C PRO A 39 -10.42 4.17 -5.51
N LEU A 40 -10.05 3.01 -6.07
CA LEU A 40 -10.95 1.88 -6.30
C LEU A 40 -10.51 0.68 -5.48
N ILE A 41 -11.47 -0.15 -5.10
CA ILE A 41 -11.24 -1.47 -4.52
C ILE A 41 -11.69 -2.54 -5.50
N LEU A 42 -10.88 -3.58 -5.61
CA LEU A 42 -11.16 -4.78 -6.39
C LEU A 42 -11.28 -5.96 -5.43
N GLU A 43 -12.51 -6.43 -5.25
CA GLU A 43 -12.86 -7.59 -4.47
C GLU A 43 -13.11 -8.75 -5.44
N TYR A 44 -12.54 -9.93 -5.17
CA TYR A 44 -12.68 -11.08 -6.05
C TYR A 44 -12.95 -12.36 -5.26
N GLU A 45 -13.79 -13.20 -5.81
CA GLU A 45 -14.16 -14.52 -5.30
C GLU A 45 -14.38 -15.47 -6.47
N LYS A 46 -14.77 -16.72 -6.20
CA LYS A 46 -15.03 -17.71 -7.25
C LYS A 46 -16.10 -17.18 -8.22
N ASN A 47 -15.68 -16.97 -9.47
CA ASN A 47 -16.52 -16.51 -10.59
C ASN A 47 -17.09 -15.08 -10.43
N SER A 48 -16.57 -14.26 -9.53
CA SER A 48 -17.09 -12.91 -9.28
C SER A 48 -15.96 -11.92 -9.01
N ILE A 49 -16.04 -10.76 -9.66
CA ILE A 49 -15.17 -9.62 -9.44
C ILE A 49 -16.09 -8.41 -9.22
N ARG A 50 -15.87 -7.71 -8.12
CA ARG A 50 -16.55 -6.46 -7.78
C ARG A 50 -15.53 -5.34 -7.76
N ILE A 51 -15.73 -4.38 -8.65
CA ILE A 51 -14.94 -3.15 -8.72
C ILE A 51 -15.85 -2.00 -8.30
N ARG A 52 -15.42 -1.22 -7.31
CA ARG A 52 -16.18 -0.06 -6.82
C ARG A 52 -15.22 1.04 -6.32
N PRO A 53 -15.65 2.31 -6.30
CA PRO A 53 -14.96 3.34 -5.55
C PRO A 53 -14.90 3.01 -4.06
N LEU A 54 -13.82 3.42 -3.40
CA LEU A 54 -13.76 3.41 -1.95
C LEU A 54 -14.79 4.41 -1.39
N THR A 55 -15.35 4.06 -0.25
CA THR A 55 -16.12 5.00 0.56
C THR A 55 -15.20 5.91 1.37
N ASP A 56 -15.69 7.09 1.77
CA ASP A 56 -14.93 8.03 2.61
C ASP A 56 -14.44 7.41 3.92
N ALA A 57 -15.21 6.48 4.49
CA ALA A 57 -14.85 5.76 5.70
C ALA A 57 -13.67 4.81 5.47
N GLU A 58 -13.69 4.06 4.35
CA GLU A 58 -12.60 3.15 3.96
C GLU A 58 -11.32 3.93 3.64
N LEU A 59 -11.45 5.09 2.97
CA LEU A 59 -10.30 5.94 2.66
C LEU A 59 -9.61 6.45 3.94
N LYS A 60 -10.39 6.99 4.87
CA LYS A 60 -9.88 7.42 6.19
C LYS A 60 -9.25 6.28 6.96
N MET A 61 -9.83 5.08 6.90
CA MET A 61 -9.27 3.91 7.55
C MET A 61 -7.91 3.51 6.95
N GLN A 62 -7.77 3.54 5.63
CA GLN A 62 -6.50 3.27 4.95
C GLN A 62 -5.44 4.31 5.31
N GLU A 63 -5.79 5.60 5.29
CA GLU A 63 -4.89 6.68 5.69
C GLU A 63 -4.42 6.51 7.15
N GLN A 64 -5.34 6.20 8.07
CA GLN A 64 -5.00 5.95 9.46
C GLN A 64 -4.10 4.72 9.63
N GLN A 65 -4.32 3.66 8.86
CA GLN A 65 -3.45 2.48 8.88
C GLN A 65 -2.05 2.80 8.36
N ALA A 66 -1.95 3.53 7.25
CA ALA A 66 -0.67 3.95 6.68
C ALA A 66 0.10 4.83 7.67
N LEU A 67 -0.57 5.81 8.27
CA LEU A 67 0.04 6.68 9.27
C LEU A 67 0.51 5.91 10.50
N LYS A 68 -0.29 4.97 11.00
CA LYS A 68 0.12 4.09 12.12
C LYS A 68 1.32 3.22 11.77
N ALA A 69 1.38 2.69 10.56
CA ALA A 69 2.53 1.89 10.11
C ALA A 69 3.80 2.75 10.03
N GLU A 70 3.69 3.98 9.52
CA GLU A 70 4.82 4.91 9.48
C GLU A 70 5.29 5.33 10.88
N LEU A 71 4.35 5.67 11.78
CA LEU A 71 4.68 5.98 13.18
C LEU A 71 5.39 4.80 13.86
N LYS A 72 4.93 3.58 13.61
CA LYS A 72 5.57 2.36 14.13
C LYS A 72 7.00 2.21 13.59
N HIS A 73 7.21 2.43 12.29
CA HIS A 73 8.53 2.37 11.67
C HIS A 73 9.47 3.39 12.29
N ARG A 74 9.08 4.67 12.30
CA ARG A 74 9.90 5.75 12.86
C ARG A 74 10.22 5.54 14.34
N LYS A 75 9.27 5.04 15.13
CA LYS A 75 9.51 4.70 16.54
C LYS A 75 10.56 3.59 16.69
N ALA A 76 10.54 2.57 15.83
CA ALA A 76 11.53 1.51 15.85
C ALA A 76 12.93 2.02 15.45
N GLU A 77 13.01 2.95 14.49
CA GLU A 77 14.28 3.59 14.11
C GLU A 77 14.86 4.44 15.24
N LEU A 78 14.02 5.27 15.88
CA LEU A 78 14.44 6.08 17.02
C LEU A 78 14.97 5.20 18.16
N LYS A 79 14.29 4.10 18.48
CA LYS A 79 14.75 3.16 19.50
C LYS A 79 16.11 2.56 19.15
N LYS A 80 16.33 2.13 17.91
CA LYS A 80 17.64 1.61 17.47
C LYS A 80 18.75 2.65 17.62
N LEU A 81 18.44 3.91 17.30
CA LEU A 81 19.40 5.00 17.41
C LEU A 81 19.76 5.28 18.87
N GLU A 82 18.76 5.27 19.76
CA GLU A 82 18.93 5.39 21.21
C GLU A 82 19.80 4.25 21.77
N ASP A 83 19.49 3.00 21.42
CA ASP A 83 20.27 1.83 21.82
C ASP A 83 21.74 1.96 21.37
N THR A 84 21.97 2.42 20.13
CA THR A 84 23.32 2.63 19.58
C THR A 84 24.09 3.72 20.34
N LEU A 85 23.42 4.84 20.66
CA LEU A 85 24.04 5.93 21.43
C LEU A 85 24.41 5.50 22.85
N SER A 86 23.58 4.70 23.51
CA SER A 86 23.88 4.14 24.85
C SER A 86 25.14 3.28 24.83
N MET A 87 25.26 2.38 23.84
CA MET A 87 26.45 1.52 23.71
C MET A 87 27.75 2.31 23.51
N VAL A 88 27.69 3.41 22.75
CA VAL A 88 28.86 4.29 22.54
C VAL A 88 29.21 5.07 23.82
N ALA A 89 28.20 5.55 24.55
CA ALA A 89 28.41 6.25 25.81
C ALA A 89 29.04 5.35 26.90
N GLU A 90 28.59 4.10 27.00
CA GLU A 90 29.17 3.09 27.90
C GLU A 90 30.63 2.81 27.54
N SER A 91 30.92 2.59 26.25
CA SER A 91 32.30 2.39 25.77
C SER A 91 33.22 3.57 26.10
N LEU A 92 32.77 4.81 25.92
CA LEU A 92 33.55 6.01 26.29
C LEU A 92 33.80 6.12 27.80
N SER A 93 32.84 5.72 28.63
CA SER A 93 32.98 5.74 30.09
C SER A 93 34.00 4.72 30.62
N GLU A 94 34.12 3.57 29.93
CA GLU A 94 35.06 2.49 30.27
C GLU A 94 36.52 2.85 29.92
N TYR A 95 36.72 3.61 28.83
CA TYR A 95 38.03 4.19 28.49
C TYR A 95 38.45 5.35 29.41
N SER A 96 37.49 6.15 29.89
CA SER A 96 37.77 7.24 30.83
C SER A 96 38.19 6.73 32.22
N SER A 97 37.70 5.57 32.64
CA SER A 97 37.96 5.00 33.96
C SER A 97 39.24 4.15 34.02
N SER A 98 39.79 3.75 32.88
CA SER A 98 41.06 3.02 32.75
C SER A 98 42.29 3.93 32.58
N SER A 99 42.10 5.23 32.33
CA SER A 99 43.19 6.22 32.16
C SER A 99 43.69 6.84 33.48
N HIS A 100 43.21 6.36 34.63
CA HIS A 100 43.66 6.74 35.97
C HIS A 100 44.09 5.49 36.75
N ARG A 101 45.22 4.90 36.37
CA ARG A 101 45.92 3.91 37.21
C ARG A 101 47.42 4.00 37.02
#